data_AF-A0A3B5AZQ9-F1
#
_entry.id   AF-A0A3B5AZQ9-F1
#
_cell.length_a   1.000
_cell.length_b   1.000
_cell.length_c   1.000
_cell.angle_alpha   90.00
_cell.angle_beta   90.00
_cell.angle_gamma   90.00
#
_symmetry.space_group_name_H-M   'P 1'
#
loop_
_entity.id
_entity.type
_entity.pdbx_description
1 polymer ?
#
loop_
_entity_poly.entity_id
_entity_poly.type
_entity_poly.pdbx_seq_one_letter_code
_entity_poly.pdbx_strand_id
1 'polypeptide(L)' 'MPRLADLSVKTKDVWEIPRESLQLIKRLGNGQFGEVWMGTWNGTTKVAVKTLKPGTMSPESFLEEAQIMKKLQIA' A
#
# COMPACT_ATOMS: atom_id res chain seq x y z
N MET A 1 22.43 -1.94 3.29
CA MET A 1 21.30 -1.92 2.34
C MET A 1 20.72 -3.32 2.27
N PRO A 2 19.41 -3.54 2.47
CA PRO A 2 18.82 -4.86 2.31
C PRO A 2 18.96 -5.28 0.84
N ARG A 3 19.50 -6.48 0.59
CA ARG A 3 19.74 -6.99 -0.77
C ARG A 3 18.49 -7.72 -1.24
N LEU A 4 18.00 -7.36 -2.42
CA LEU A 4 16.78 -7.85 -3.08
C LEU A 4 16.81 -9.35 -3.49
N ALA A 5 17.79 -10.13 -3.04
CA ALA A 5 18.07 -11.47 -3.56
C ALA A 5 17.52 -12.64 -2.70
N ASP A 6 16.79 -12.35 -1.62
CA ASP A 6 16.14 -13.37 -0.77
C ASP A 6 14.73 -13.75 -1.26
N LEU A 7 14.12 -12.93 -2.11
CA LEU A 7 12.75 -13.13 -2.61
C LEU A 7 12.71 -14.29 -3.60
N SER A 8 12.69 -15.49 -3.05
CA SER A 8 12.41 -16.76 -3.71
C SER A 8 11.20 -16.60 -4.63
N VAL A 9 11.36 -17.12 -5.84
CA VAL A 9 10.54 -17.04 -7.07
C VAL A 9 9.01 -17.24 -6.90
N LYS A 10 8.50 -17.52 -5.70
CA LYS A 10 7.08 -17.64 -5.36
C LYS A 10 6.37 -16.36 -4.89
N THR A 11 7.08 -15.25 -4.64
CA THR A 11 6.46 -14.01 -4.10
C THR A 11 6.16 -12.93 -5.14
N LYS A 12 6.35 -13.22 -6.43
CA LYS A 12 6.13 -12.27 -7.54
C LYS A 12 4.68 -11.72 -7.63
N ASP A 13 3.72 -12.37 -6.95
CA ASP A 13 2.29 -12.03 -6.95
C ASP A 13 1.73 -11.59 -5.59
N VAL A 14 2.55 -11.38 -4.55
CA VAL A 14 2.05 -11.05 -3.20
C VAL A 14 2.03 -9.52 -2.99
N TRP A 15 1.11 -8.84 -3.68
CA TRP A 15 0.80 -7.41 -3.44
C TRP A 15 -0.19 -7.20 -2.30
N GLU A 16 -1.00 -8.21 -2.02
CA GLU A 16 -1.90 -8.21 -0.87
C GLU A 16 -1.10 -8.60 0.37
N ILE A 17 -1.15 -7.74 1.38
CA ILE A 17 -0.53 -7.98 2.68
C ILE A 17 -1.61 -8.10 3.75
N PRO A 18 -1.42 -8.96 4.77
CA PRO A 18 -2.33 -9.01 5.92
C PRO A 18 -2.45 -7.61 6.53
N ARG A 19 -3.67 -7.17 6.83
CA ARG A 19 -3.91 -5.83 7.41
C ARG A 19 -3.16 -5.66 8.73
N GLU A 20 -3.00 -6.74 9.49
CA GLU A 20 -2.35 -6.81 10.79
C GLU A 20 -0.84 -6.52 10.69
N SER A 21 -0.25 -6.68 9.49
CA SER A 21 1.15 -6.30 9.22
C SER A 21 1.35 -4.79 9.13
N LEU A 22 0.27 -4.00 9.08
CA LEU A 22 0.29 -2.55 9.02
C LEU A 22 -0.17 -1.92 10.33
N GLN A 23 0.63 -1.00 10.86
CA GLN A 23 0.24 -0.15 11.98
C GLN A 23 0.09 1.29 11.50
N LEU A 24 -1.08 1.89 11.73
CA LEU A 24 -1.34 3.30 11.46
C LEU A 24 -0.91 4.13 12.67
N ILE A 25 0.01 5.07 12.48
CA ILE A 25 0.64 5.82 13.58
C ILE A 25 0.08 7.24 13.65
N LYS A 26 0.09 7.97 12.53
CA LYS A 26 -0.33 9.38 12.49
C LYS A 26 -1.05 9.70 11.21
N ARG A 27 -2.23 10.34 11.29
CA ARG A 27 -2.89 10.88 10.10
C ARG A 27 -2.06 12.04 9.53
N LEU A 28 -1.75 11.95 8.25
CA LEU A 28 -1.02 12.96 7.48
C LEU A 28 -1.97 13.92 6.76
N GLY A 29 -3.14 13.44 6.33
CA GLY A 29 -4.14 14.29 5.68
C GLY A 29 -5.44 13.56 5.37
N ASN A 30 -6.44 14.31 4.93
CA ASN A 30 -7.73 13.80 4.48
C ASN A 30 -8.11 14.46 3.15
N GLY A 31 -8.73 13.69 2.25
CA GLY A 31 -9.22 14.16 0.96
C GLY A 31 -10.57 13.55 0.60
N GLN A 32 -11.00 13.81 -0.63
CA GLN A 32 -12.28 13.33 -1.19
C GLN A 32 -12.39 11.79 -1.14
N PHE A 33 -11.30 11.09 -1.42
CA PHE A 33 -11.28 9.63 -1.55
C PHE A 33 -10.91 8.89 -0.26
N GLY A 34 -10.51 9.61 0.79
CA GLY A 34 -10.15 9.00 2.08
C GLY A 34 -9.01 9.71 2.80
N GLU A 35 -8.36 9.01 3.72
CA GLU A 35 -7.31 9.56 4.59
C GLU A 35 -5.96 8.97 4.27
N VAL A 36 -4.91 9.77 4.45
CA VAL A 36 -3.51 9.33 4.35
C VAL A 36 -2.92 9.28 5.75
N TRP A 37 -2.26 8.18 6.06
CA TRP A 37 -1.64 7.88 7.34
C TRP A 37 -0.16 7.59 7.17
N MET A 38 0.67 8.03 8.11
CA MET A 38 1.99 7.48 8.34
C MET A 38 1.84 6.21 9.15
N GLY A 39 2.54 5.16 8.76
CA GLY A 39 2.50 3.87 9.45
C GLY A 39 3.81 3.11 9.38
N THR A 40 3.80 1.92 9.95
CA THR A 40 4.87 0.92 9.83
C THR A 40 4.32 -0.37 9.24
N TRP A 41 5.09 -0.96 8.33
CA TRP A 41 4.87 -2.29 7.80
C TRP A 41 5.87 -3.26 8.45
N ASN A 42 5.36 -4.40 8.95
CA ASN A 42 6.12 -5.42 9.68
C ASN A 42 6.98 -4.82 10.80
N GLY A 43 6.46 -3.80 11.49
CA GLY A 43 7.11 -3.12 12.61
C GLY A 43 8.40 -2.35 12.28
N THR A 44 8.88 -2.38 11.04
CA THR A 44 10.24 -1.94 10.69
C THR A 44 10.26 -0.92 9.57
N THR A 45 9.40 -1.07 8.57
CA THR A 45 9.43 -0.24 7.36
C THR A 45 8.44 0.90 7.50
N LYS A 46 8.90 2.15 7.50
CA LYS A 46 8.00 3.31 7.50
C LYS A 46 7.30 3.41 6.14
N VAL A 47 5.98 3.59 6.16
CA VAL A 47 5.13 3.63 4.96
C VAL A 47 4.09 4.74 5.07
N ALA A 48 3.61 5.21 3.91
CA ALA A 48 2.38 5.98 3.82
C ALA A 48 1.22 5.05 3.43
N VAL A 49 0.13 5.08 4.19
CA VAL A 49 -1.07 4.27 3.95
C VAL A 49 -2.22 5.19 3.57
N LYS A 50 -2.68 5.09 2.32
CA LYS A 50 -3.90 5.76 1.86
C LYS A 50 -5.08 4.82 2.05
N THR A 51 -6.01 5.22 2.90
CA THR A 51 -7.29 4.52 3.12
C THR A 51 -8.33 5.05 2.15
N LEU A 52 -9.27 4.19 1.76
CA LEU A 52 -10.44 4.59 0.97
C LEU A 52 -11.68 4.70 1.86
N LYS A 53 -12.51 5.71 1.63
CA LYS A 53 -13.81 5.81 2.28
C LYS A 53 -14.79 4.82 1.65
N PRO A 54 -15.61 4.10 2.43
CA PRO A 54 -16.68 3.28 1.88
C PRO A 54 -17.60 4.12 0.97
N GLY A 55 -17.89 3.61 -0.22
CA GLY A 55 -18.80 4.26 -1.18
C GLY A 55 -18.20 5.38 -2.04
N THR A 56 -16.91 5.73 -1.89
CA THR A 56 -16.29 6.77 -2.75
C THR A 56 -15.73 6.22 -4.07
N MET A 57 -15.51 4.92 -4.17
CA MET A 57 -14.99 4.24 -5.35
C MET A 57 -15.43 2.77 -5.33
N SER A 58 -15.70 2.17 -6.49
CA SER A 58 -15.94 0.73 -6.55
C SER A 58 -14.61 -0.03 -6.36
N PRO A 59 -14.61 -1.25 -5.79
CA PRO A 59 -13.41 -2.07 -5.66
C PRO A 59 -12.69 -2.30 -7.00
N GLU A 60 -13.45 -2.39 -8.09
CA GLU A 60 -12.94 -2.62 -9.45
C GLU A 60 -12.11 -1.43 -9.94
N SER A 61 -12.64 -0.20 -9.81
CA SER A 61 -11.91 1.02 -10.19
C SER A 61 -10.64 1.21 -9.35
N PHE A 62 -10.67 0.84 -8.07
CA PHE A 62 -9.49 0.90 -7.22
C PHE A 62 -8.39 -0.06 -7.66
N LEU A 63 -8.75 -1.30 -8.01
CA LEU A 63 -7.79 -2.29 -8.49
C LEU A 63 -7.18 -1.89 -9.85
N GLU A 64 -7.97 -1.27 -10.73
CA GLU A 64 -7.48 -0.73 -12.00
C GLU A 64 -6.44 0.37 -11.79
N GLU A 65 -6.73 1.36 -10.93
CA GLU A 65 -5.77 2.40 -10.57
C GLU A 65 -4.49 1.82 -9.95
N ALA A 66 -4.63 0.82 -9.08
CA ALA A 66 -3.49 0.14 -8.47
C ALA A 66 -2.63 -0.58 -9.52
N GLN A 67 -3.23 -1.20 -10.54
CA GLN A 67 -2.49 -1.82 -11.63
C GLN A 67 -1.73 -0.81 -12.49
N ILE A 68 -2.28 0.39 -12.71
CA ILE A 68 -1.59 1.47 -13.40
C ILE A 68 -0.38 1.93 -12.59
N MET A 69 -0.56 2.17 -11.28
CA MET A 69 0.53 2.58 -10.38
C MET A 69 1.67 1.55 -10.32
N LYS A 70 1.36 0.24 -10.37
CA LYS A 70 2.39 -0.83 -10.42
C LYS A 70 3.28 -0.75 -11.66
N LYS A 71 2.76 -0.26 -12.78
CA LYS A 71 3.50 -0.14 -14.05
C LYS A 71 4.38 1.11 -14.11
N LEU A 72 4.09 2.12 -13.27
CA LEU A 72 4.87 3.34 -13.13
C LEU A 72 5.98 3.11 -12.11
N GLN A 73 7.05 2.43 -12.53
CA GLN A 73 8.32 2.49 -11.81
C GLN A 73 8.98 3.83 -12.13
N ILE A 74 9.12 4.69 -11.11
CA ILE A 74 9.98 5.87 -11.23
C ILE A 74 11.42 5.33 -11.27
N ALA A 75 12.08 5.51 -12.41
CA ALA A 75 13.49 5.18 -12.63
C ALA A 75 14.42 6.02 -11.75
#